data_AF-A0A2E2UU59-F1
#
_entry.id   AF-A0A2E2UU59-F1
#
_cell.length_a   1.000
_cell.length_b   1.000
_cell.length_c   1.000
_cell.angle_alpha   90.00
_cell.angle_beta   90.00
_cell.angle_gamma   90.00
#
_symmetry.space_group_name_H-M   'P 1'
#
loop_
_entity.id
_entity.type
_entity.pdbx_description
1 polymer ?
#
loop_
_entity_poly.entity_id
_entity_poly.type
_entity_poly.pdbx_seq_one_letter_code
_entity_poly.pdbx_strand_id
1 'polypeptide(L)' 'MSFELTILGCNSAIPTNHRKPTAQLLNVAERFFLIDCGEGTQLQLRKYKIR' A
#
# COMPACT_ATOMS: atom_id res chain seq x y z
N MET A 1 13.37 -1.50 -16.50
CA MET A 1 12.00 -0.98 -16.29
C MET A 1 11.49 -1.56 -14.98
N SER A 2 11.01 -0.75 -14.04
CA SER A 2 10.49 -1.22 -12.75
C SER A 2 9.08 -1.80 -12.94
N PHE A 3 8.85 -3.00 -12.40
CA PHE A 3 7.53 -3.58 -12.21
C PHE A 3 7.52 -4.18 -10.81
N GLU A 4 7.00 -3.43 -9.84
CA GLU A 4 7.10 -3.77 -8.42
C GLU A 4 5.78 -3.53 -7.71
N LEU A 5 5.35 -4.49 -6.89
CA LEU A 5 4.15 -4.38 -6.06
C LEU A 5 4.57 -4.28 -4.59
N THR A 6 4.29 -3.14 -3.97
CA THR A 6 4.42 -2.97 -2.52
C THR A 6 3.08 -3.24 -1.85
N ILE A 7 3.02 -4.22 -0.94
CA ILE A 7 1.84 -4.49 -0.12
C ILE A 7 1.84 -3.56 1.09
N LEU A 8 0.94 -2.58 1.11
CA LEU A 8 0.79 -1.64 2.23
C LEU A 8 -0.18 -2.20 3.29
N GLY A 9 -1.16 -3.01 2.87
CA GLY A 9 -2.05 -3.72 3.77
C GLY A 9 -2.83 -4.84 3.05
N CYS A 10 -3.29 -5.82 3.83
CA CYS A 10 -3.87 -7.06 3.33
C CYS A 10 -4.96 -7.66 4.25
N ASN A 11 -5.41 -6.93 5.26
CA ASN A 11 -6.48 -7.41 6.14
C ASN A 11 -7.86 -7.00 5.58
N SER A 12 -8.82 -7.90 5.70
CA SER A 12 -10.23 -7.62 5.40
C SER A 12 -10.93 -6.98 6.59
N ALA A 13 -11.86 -6.05 6.31
CA ALA A 13 -12.78 -5.38 7.23
C ALA A 13 -12.16 -4.66 8.45
N ILE A 14 -11.56 -5.39 9.39
CA ILE A 14 -11.08 -4.89 10.68
C ILE A 14 -9.56 -4.94 10.69
N PRO A 15 -8.84 -3.84 10.96
CA PRO A 15 -7.38 -3.87 11.10
C PRO A 15 -6.95 -4.70 12.31
N THR A 16 -5.75 -5.28 12.26
CA THR A 16 -5.08 -5.81 13.45
C THR A 16 -3.86 -4.98 13.82
N ASN A 17 -3.26 -5.29 14.97
CA ASN A 17 -2.00 -4.68 15.38
C ASN A 17 -0.92 -4.83 14.31
N HIS A 18 -0.91 -5.97 13.60
CA HIS A 18 0.12 -6.32 12.62
C HIS A 18 -0.29 -6.14 11.15
N ARG A 19 -1.59 -6.29 10.83
CA ARG A 19 -2.10 -6.20 9.45
C ARG A 19 -3.02 -5.00 9.30
N LYS A 20 -2.75 -4.17 8.29
CA LYS A 20 -3.55 -2.98 7.97
C LYS A 20 -4.61 -3.32 6.92
N PRO A 21 -5.67 -2.49 6.78
CA PRO A 21 -6.69 -2.66 5.76
C PRO A 21 -6.08 -2.70 4.35
N THR A 22 -6.80 -3.25 3.37
CA THR A 22 -6.30 -3.44 2.00
C THR A 22 -5.75 -2.14 1.38
N ALA A 23 -4.52 -2.20 0.88
CA ALA A 23 -3.90 -1.19 0.04
C ALA A 23 -2.62 -1.78 -0.58
N GLN A 24 -2.41 -1.55 -1.87
CA GLN A 24 -1.20 -1.96 -2.56
C GLN A 24 -0.75 -0.85 -3.52
N LEU A 25 0.56 -0.66 -3.62
CA LEU A 25 1.15 0.28 -4.56
C LEU A 25 1.90 -0.47 -5.65
N LEU A 26 1.42 -0.39 -6.88
CA LEU A 26 2.08 -0.93 -8.05
C LEU A 26 2.91 0.18 -8.73
N ASN A 27 4.21 -0.05 -8.89
CA ASN A 27 5.09 0.77 -9.72
C ASN A 27 5.27 0.09 -11.08
N VAL A 28 4.85 0.75 -12.15
CA VAL A 28 5.13 0.34 -13.54
C VAL A 28 5.89 1.46 -14.24
N ALA A 29 7.18 1.27 -14.44
CA ALA A 29 8.06 2.24 -15.09
C ALA A 29 7.94 3.65 -14.48
N GLU A 30 8.07 3.73 -13.16
CA GLU A 30 7.94 4.96 -12.33
C GLU A 30 6.54 5.59 -12.32
N ARG A 31 5.55 4.92 -12.92
CA ARG A 31 4.14 5.27 -12.76
C ARG A 31 3.54 4.47 -11.63
N PHE A 32 3.08 5.17 -10.60
CA PHE A 32 2.46 4.57 -9.44
C PHE A 32 0.95 4.42 -9.60
N PHE A 33 0.44 3.24 -9.27
CA PHE A 33 -0.97 2.92 -9.20
C PHE A 33 -1.28 2.46 -7.78
N LEU A 34 -2.15 3.20 -7.10
CA LEU A 34 -2.69 2.79 -5.81
C LEU A 34 -3.91 1.91 -6.05
N ILE A 35 -3.83 0.65 -5.64
CA ILE A 35 -4.90 -0.34 -5.70
C ILE A 35 -5.49 -0.43 -4.30
N ASP A 36 -6.79 -0.19 -4.20
CA ASP A 36 -7.51 0.09 -2.94
C ASP A 36 -6.92 1.25 -2.12
N CYS A 37 -7.67 1.70 -1.11
CA CYS A 37 -7.20 2.72 -0.19
C CYS A 37 -7.90 2.57 1.17
N GLY A 38 -7.64 1.46 1.84
CA GLY A 38 -8.13 1.24 3.19
C GLY A 38 -7.63 2.29 4.19
N GLU A 39 -8.28 2.38 5.34
CA GLU A 39 -7.95 3.37 6.36
C GLU A 39 -6.46 3.32 6.75
N GLY A 40 -5.82 4.49 6.80
CA GLY A 40 -4.42 4.62 7.22
C GLY A 40 -3.39 4.30 6.14
N THR A 41 -3.79 4.11 4.88
CA THR A 41 -2.88 3.91 3.73
C THR A 41 -1.78 4.99 3.67
N GLN A 42 -2.12 6.26 3.94
CA GLN A 42 -1.14 7.36 3.98
C GLN A 42 -0.04 7.15 5.03
N LEU A 43 -0.34 6.48 6.14
CA LEU A 43 0.65 6.16 7.17
C LEU A 43 1.60 5.06 6.70
N GLN A 44 1.10 4.09 5.93
CA GLN A 44 1.95 3.05 5.32
C GLN A 44 2.84 3.66 4.24
N LEU A 45 2.31 4.49 3.34
CA LEU A 45 3.12 5.20 2.34
C LEU A 45 4.29 5.97 2.99
N ARG A 46 4.02 6.72 4.07
CA ARG A 46 5.05 7.42 4.85
C ARG A 46 6.06 6.46 5.49
N LYS A 47 5.59 5.35 6.06
CA LYS A 47 6.45 4.32 6.69
C LYS A 47 7.42 3.71 5.68
N TYR A 48 6.95 3.42 4.47
CA TYR A 48 7.76 2.90 3.36
C TYR A 48 8.56 4.00 2.63
N LYS A 49 8.43 5.27 3.06
CA LYS A 49 9.12 6.44 2.47
C LYS A 49 8.83 6.63 0.98
N ILE A 50 7.61 6.27 0.57
CA ILE A 50 7.11 6.46 -0.80
C ILE A 50 6.62 7.91 -0.91
N ARG A 51 7.10 8.65 -1.91
CA ARG A 51 6.79 10.06 -2.16
C ARG A 51 5.96 10.25 -3.40
#